data_AF-K5WCV0-F1
#
_entry.id   AF-K5WCV0-F1
#
_cell.length_a   1.000
_cell.length_b   1.000
_cell.length_c   1.000
_cell.angle_alpha   90.00
_cell.angle_beta   90.00
_cell.angle_gamma   90.00
#
_symmetry.space_group_name_H-M   'P 1'
#
loop_
_entity.id
_entity.type
_entity.pdbx_description
1 polymer ?
#
loop_
_entity_poly.entity_id
_entity_poly.type
_entity_poly.pdbx_seq_one_letter_code
_entity_poly.pdbx_strand_id
1 'polypeptide(L)'
;MFNPAASNSASLPPATAYNLPAPSDEPLEAEYSEDTDETALWSSNDEMIKEMVEACIQDFDAHGDDSKVSLDAAEIARNSITQGTQEGHMRVAKHYITYHKKHNPQWDEKAITPNTPNDIRVYIQEKCGSKSNGYQGCRYATAISIRAALTYWYKHVRKIEDTSEWRVDQATGQCFGLPTRSLIVAKYMIGLEKTKAKAGEIQQSVKAMTVEMMHSLYMVCIGNPKLSAAQ
;
A
#
# COMPACT_ATOMS: atom_id res chain seq x y z
N MET A 1 -12.53 56.62 46.91
CA MET A 1 -13.50 55.87 46.08
C MET A 1 -12.79 54.62 45.57
N PHE A 2 -13.04 53.47 46.20
CA PHE A 2 -12.50 52.16 45.82
C PHE A 2 -13.64 51.35 45.20
N ASN A 3 -13.41 50.79 44.01
CA ASN A 3 -14.35 49.87 43.36
C ASN A 3 -13.70 48.47 43.33
N PRO A 4 -14.36 47.42 43.84
CA PRO A 4 -13.80 46.07 43.85
C PRO A 4 -14.08 45.33 42.54
N ALA A 5 -13.13 44.45 42.20
CA ALA A 5 -13.09 43.65 40.99
C ALA A 5 -14.19 42.58 40.94
N ALA A 6 -14.83 42.43 39.76
CA ALA A 6 -15.74 41.35 39.45
C ALA A 6 -14.94 40.08 39.05
N SER A 7 -15.16 39.01 39.79
CA SER A 7 -14.66 37.65 39.52
C SER A 7 -15.55 36.98 38.46
N ASN A 8 -15.04 36.79 37.24
CA ASN A 8 -15.69 35.97 36.20
C ASN A 8 -15.20 34.52 36.32
N SER A 9 -16.05 33.66 36.86
CA SER A 9 -15.88 32.20 36.83
C SER A 9 -16.35 31.66 35.46
N ALA A 10 -15.41 31.39 34.55
CA ALA A 10 -15.71 30.71 33.29
C ALA A 10 -15.91 29.21 33.56
N SER A 11 -17.13 28.72 33.35
CA SER A 11 -17.49 27.30 33.39
C SER A 11 -16.91 26.58 32.16
N LEU A 12 -16.13 25.54 32.38
CA LEU A 12 -15.60 24.68 31.31
C LEU A 12 -16.71 23.76 30.77
N PRO A 13 -16.79 23.55 29.44
CA PRO A 13 -17.77 22.66 28.86
C PRO A 13 -17.49 21.18 29.23
N PRO A 14 -18.55 20.35 29.35
CA PRO A 14 -18.39 18.93 29.70
C PRO A 14 -17.66 18.17 28.60
N ALA A 15 -16.67 17.37 29.02
CA ALA A 15 -15.87 16.51 28.17
C ALA A 15 -16.77 15.52 27.43
N THR A 16 -16.87 15.69 26.11
CA THR A 16 -17.55 14.73 25.24
C THR A 16 -16.68 13.48 25.15
N ALA A 17 -17.19 12.35 25.63
CA ALA A 17 -16.50 11.07 25.58
C ALA A 17 -16.32 10.64 24.11
N TYR A 18 -15.09 10.73 23.61
CA TYR A 18 -14.72 10.13 22.34
C TYR A 18 -14.56 8.62 22.56
N ASN A 19 -15.60 7.85 22.22
CA ASN A 19 -15.48 6.41 22.02
C ASN A 19 -14.61 6.18 20.78
N LEU A 20 -13.29 6.08 20.98
CA LEU A 20 -12.37 5.61 19.95
C LEU A 20 -12.34 4.07 20.00
N PRO A 21 -12.69 3.39 18.90
CA PRO A 21 -12.54 1.94 18.82
C PRO A 21 -11.06 1.57 18.96
N ALA A 22 -10.81 0.44 19.64
CA ALA A 22 -9.46 -0.11 19.81
C ALA A 22 -8.79 -0.34 18.44
N PRO A 23 -7.47 -0.11 18.32
CA PRO A 23 -6.74 -0.48 17.11
C PRO A 23 -6.78 -2.00 16.99
N SER A 24 -7.51 -2.50 16.00
CA SER A 24 -7.43 -3.92 15.62
C SER A 24 -6.07 -4.17 14.99
N ASP A 25 -5.34 -5.16 15.49
CA ASP A 25 -4.18 -5.77 14.83
C ASP A 25 -4.62 -6.60 13.60
N GLU A 26 -5.63 -6.14 12.87
CA GLU A 26 -5.96 -6.74 11.59
C GLU A 26 -4.88 -6.33 10.60
N PRO A 27 -4.28 -7.30 9.87
CA PRO A 27 -3.45 -6.99 8.73
C PRO A 27 -4.19 -5.98 7.86
N LEU A 28 -3.47 -5.01 7.32
CA LEU A 28 -3.95 -4.07 6.31
C LEU A 28 -4.22 -4.83 5.00
N GLU A 29 -5.09 -5.84 5.04
CA GLU A 29 -5.80 -6.35 3.90
C GLU A 29 -6.68 -5.21 3.45
N ALA A 30 -6.11 -4.34 2.60
CA ALA A 30 -6.89 -3.36 1.88
C ALA A 30 -8.01 -4.14 1.21
N GLU A 31 -9.23 -4.05 1.75
CA GLU A 31 -10.44 -4.66 1.21
C GLU A 31 -10.49 -4.27 -0.28
N TYR A 32 -10.00 -5.18 -1.10
CA TYR A 32 -10.13 -5.07 -2.54
C TYR A 32 -11.58 -5.48 -2.76
N SER A 33 -12.48 -4.50 -2.73
CA SER A 33 -13.90 -4.76 -2.97
C SER A 33 -14.00 -5.53 -4.27
N GLU A 34 -14.42 -6.79 -4.17
CA GLU A 34 -14.67 -7.66 -5.30
C GLU A 34 -15.85 -7.07 -6.06
N ASP A 35 -15.58 -6.18 -7.01
CA ASP A 35 -16.57 -5.86 -8.05
C ASP A 35 -16.69 -7.14 -8.91
N THR A 36 -17.75 -7.89 -8.63
CA THR A 36 -18.01 -9.30 -8.96
C THR A 36 -18.27 -9.62 -10.43
N ASP A 37 -17.95 -8.76 -11.40
CA ASP A 37 -18.42 -8.93 -12.79
C ASP A 37 -17.31 -9.18 -13.84
N GLU A 38 -16.04 -9.23 -13.45
CA GLU A 38 -14.94 -9.50 -14.40
C GLU A 38 -14.52 -10.98 -14.47
N THR A 39 -15.11 -11.87 -13.66
CA THR A 39 -14.71 -13.27 -13.40
C THR A 39 -14.76 -14.25 -14.59
N ALA A 40 -15.50 -13.95 -15.66
CA ALA A 40 -15.83 -14.92 -16.71
C ALA A 40 -14.77 -15.06 -17.84
N LEU A 41 -13.77 -14.17 -17.93
CA LEU A 41 -12.74 -14.20 -18.98
C LEU A 41 -11.42 -14.86 -18.53
N TRP A 42 -11.47 -15.73 -17.52
CA TRP A 42 -10.32 -16.02 -16.65
C TRP A 42 -9.61 -17.36 -16.85
N SER A 43 -10.11 -18.27 -17.69
CA SER A 43 -9.56 -19.64 -17.71
C SER A 43 -8.19 -19.79 -18.38
N SER A 44 -7.84 -19.00 -19.40
CA SER A 44 -6.65 -19.33 -20.22
C SER A 44 -5.33 -18.72 -19.75
N ASN A 45 -5.38 -17.63 -18.97
CA ASN A 45 -4.17 -16.97 -18.43
C ASN A 45 -3.86 -17.38 -16.99
N ASP A 46 -4.76 -18.11 -16.33
CA ASP A 46 -4.65 -18.41 -14.90
C ASP A 46 -3.52 -19.39 -14.60
N GLU A 47 -3.34 -20.44 -15.41
CA GLU A 47 -2.26 -21.40 -15.21
C GLU A 47 -0.88 -20.79 -15.46
N MET A 48 -0.71 -19.97 -16.50
CA MET A 48 0.56 -19.28 -16.77
C MET A 48 0.90 -18.27 -15.67
N ILE A 49 -0.08 -17.49 -15.20
CA ILE A 49 0.14 -16.51 -14.12
C ILE A 49 0.41 -17.25 -12.80
N LYS A 50 -0.30 -18.35 -12.52
CA LYS A 50 -0.10 -19.17 -11.33
C LYS A 50 1.27 -19.85 -11.34
N GLU A 51 1.69 -20.46 -12.45
CA GLU A 51 3.01 -21.08 -12.60
C GLU A 51 4.14 -20.05 -12.48
N MET A 52 3.97 -18.87 -13.07
CA MET A 52 4.92 -17.77 -12.91
C MET A 52 5.00 -17.26 -11.47
N VAL A 53 3.91 -17.28 -10.71
CA VAL A 53 3.93 -16.82 -9.32
C VAL A 53 4.41 -17.89 -8.35
N GLU A 54 4.15 -19.17 -8.62
CA GLU A 54 4.76 -20.29 -7.89
C GLU A 54 6.29 -20.22 -8.00
N ALA A 55 6.81 -19.82 -9.17
CA ALA A 55 8.24 -19.57 -9.36
C ALA A 55 8.76 -18.35 -8.59
N CYS A 56 7.92 -17.37 -8.22
CA CYS A 56 8.31 -16.24 -7.36
C CYS A 56 8.63 -16.68 -5.93
N ILE A 57 7.98 -17.74 -5.43
CA ILE A 57 8.20 -18.25 -4.06
C ILE A 57 9.61 -18.87 -3.92
N GLN A 58 10.18 -19.31 -5.05
CA GLN A 58 11.51 -19.93 -5.13
C GLN A 58 12.66 -18.91 -5.23
N ASP A 59 12.39 -17.60 -5.40
CA ASP A 59 13.46 -16.58 -5.54
C ASP A 59 14.18 -16.21 -4.22
N PHE A 60 13.82 -16.83 -3.09
CA PHE A 60 14.58 -16.70 -1.83
C PHE A 60 15.73 -17.71 -1.72
N ASP A 61 15.94 -18.56 -2.72
CA ASP A 61 17.07 -19.47 -2.72
C ASP A 61 18.38 -18.67 -2.77
N ALA A 62 19.18 -18.84 -1.73
CA ALA A 62 20.37 -18.06 -1.44
C ALA A 62 21.28 -17.98 -2.68
N HIS A 63 21.51 -16.75 -3.16
CA HIS A 63 22.48 -16.51 -4.22
C HIS A 63 23.91 -16.77 -3.70
N GLY A 64 24.36 -18.02 -3.79
CA GLY A 64 25.76 -18.42 -3.61
C GLY A 64 26.33 -18.32 -2.20
N ASP A 65 25.52 -18.02 -1.19
CA ASP A 65 25.88 -18.06 0.24
C ASP A 65 25.08 -19.15 0.96
N ASP A 66 25.65 -20.35 1.03
CA ASP A 66 25.10 -21.52 1.74
C ASP A 66 25.31 -21.43 3.26
N SER A 67 25.66 -20.26 3.80
CA SER A 67 25.77 -20.09 5.24
C SER A 67 24.43 -20.35 5.92
N LYS A 68 24.49 -20.97 7.11
CA LYS A 68 23.29 -21.22 7.92
C LYS A 68 22.49 -19.95 8.18
N VAL A 69 23.16 -18.82 8.36
CA VAL A 69 22.52 -17.51 8.59
C VAL A 69 21.75 -17.04 7.36
N SER A 70 22.30 -17.23 6.16
CA SER A 70 21.63 -16.92 4.89
C SER A 70 20.37 -17.77 4.70
N LEU A 71 20.47 -19.08 4.96
CA LEU A 71 19.34 -20.01 4.90
C LEU A 71 18.25 -19.68 5.94
N ASP A 72 18.63 -19.43 7.19
CA ASP A 72 17.71 -19.07 8.27
C ASP A 72 17.01 -17.73 7.95
N ALA A 73 17.72 -16.75 7.40
CA ALA A 73 17.16 -15.46 7.00
C ALA A 73 16.19 -15.60 5.81
N ALA A 74 16.52 -16.41 4.81
CA ALA A 74 15.64 -16.72 3.69
C ALA A 74 14.37 -17.46 4.14
N GLU A 75 14.49 -18.40 5.09
CA GLU A 75 13.36 -19.08 5.70
C GLU A 75 12.46 -18.11 6.48
N ILE A 76 13.03 -17.24 7.31
CA ILE A 76 12.27 -16.20 8.03
C ILE A 76 11.57 -15.27 7.04
N ALA A 77 12.26 -14.83 5.98
CA ALA A 77 11.69 -13.96 4.95
C ALA A 77 10.51 -14.64 4.24
N ARG A 78 10.66 -15.90 3.83
CA ARG A 78 9.57 -16.71 3.24
C ARG A 78 8.38 -16.83 4.18
N ASN A 79 8.64 -17.14 5.45
CA ASN A 79 7.59 -17.31 6.45
C ASN A 79 6.93 -15.98 6.87
N SER A 80 7.61 -14.84 6.66
CA SER A 80 7.11 -13.51 7.02
C SER A 80 6.11 -12.92 6.04
N ILE A 81 6.10 -13.36 4.78
CA ILE A 81 5.05 -12.98 3.82
C ILE A 81 3.91 -13.97 3.98
N THR A 82 2.84 -13.54 4.64
CA THR A 82 1.64 -14.36 4.80
C THR A 82 1.12 -14.81 3.43
N GLN A 83 0.63 -16.05 3.35
CA GLN A 83 0.03 -16.59 2.14
C GLN A 83 -1.05 -15.65 1.56
N GLY A 84 -1.86 -15.03 2.43
CA GLY A 84 -2.85 -14.02 2.03
C GLY A 84 -2.27 -12.80 1.33
N THR A 85 -1.09 -12.31 1.75
CA THR A 85 -0.41 -11.19 1.07
C THR A 85 0.04 -11.58 -0.33
N GLN A 86 0.57 -12.80 -0.49
CA GLN A 86 1.01 -13.32 -1.79
C GLN A 86 -0.19 -13.45 -2.74
N GLU A 87 -1.29 -14.03 -2.26
CA GLU A 87 -2.55 -14.16 -3.01
C GLU A 87 -3.12 -12.79 -3.40
N GLY A 88 -3.06 -11.81 -2.50
CA GLY A 88 -3.42 -10.43 -2.81
C GLY A 88 -2.56 -9.83 -3.93
N HIS A 89 -1.23 -10.02 -3.87
CA HIS A 89 -0.32 -9.55 -4.91
C HIS A 89 -0.58 -10.23 -6.26
N MET A 90 -0.83 -11.54 -6.26
CA MET A 90 -1.23 -12.30 -7.46
C MET A 90 -2.47 -11.72 -8.11
N ARG A 91 -3.52 -11.50 -7.31
CA ARG A 91 -4.80 -10.96 -7.79
C ARG A 91 -4.61 -9.61 -8.48
N VAL A 92 -3.80 -8.75 -7.87
CA VAL A 92 -3.50 -7.42 -8.42
C VAL A 92 -2.69 -7.51 -9.72
N ALA A 93 -1.66 -8.35 -9.77
CA ALA A 93 -0.86 -8.56 -10.98
C ALA A 93 -1.72 -9.11 -12.14
N LYS A 94 -2.59 -10.07 -11.84
CA LYS A 94 -3.57 -10.61 -12.81
C LYS A 94 -4.47 -9.51 -13.37
N HIS A 95 -5.07 -8.68 -12.51
CA HIS A 95 -5.91 -7.56 -12.97
C HIS A 95 -5.13 -6.54 -13.81
N TYR A 96 -3.87 -6.26 -13.48
CA TYR A 96 -3.01 -5.38 -14.25
C TYR A 96 -2.75 -5.92 -15.67
N ILE A 97 -2.41 -7.21 -15.78
CA ILE A 97 -2.18 -7.87 -17.07
C ILE A 97 -3.46 -7.88 -17.91
N THR A 98 -4.59 -8.26 -17.31
CA THR A 98 -5.89 -8.28 -17.98
C THR A 98 -6.28 -6.89 -18.48
N TYR A 99 -6.08 -5.85 -17.66
CA TYR A 99 -6.35 -4.47 -18.04
C TYR A 99 -5.58 -4.08 -19.32
N HIS A 100 -4.28 -4.35 -19.38
CA HIS A 100 -3.48 -3.99 -20.56
C HIS A 100 -3.79 -4.84 -21.78
N LYS A 101 -4.00 -6.16 -21.62
CA LYS A 101 -4.40 -7.06 -22.72
C LYS A 101 -5.76 -6.68 -23.33
N LYS A 102 -6.70 -6.17 -22.51
CA LYS A 102 -8.01 -5.68 -22.98
C LYS A 102 -7.88 -4.47 -23.91
N HIS A 103 -6.92 -3.58 -23.65
CA HIS A 103 -6.68 -2.37 -24.45
C HIS A 103 -5.74 -2.63 -25.63
N ASN A 104 -4.78 -3.53 -25.45
CA ASN A 104 -3.82 -3.93 -26.46
C ASN A 104 -3.55 -5.44 -26.34
N PRO A 105 -4.19 -6.28 -27.18
CA PRO A 105 -3.99 -7.73 -27.16
C PRO A 105 -2.54 -8.16 -27.41
N GLN A 106 -1.73 -7.32 -28.05
CA GLN A 106 -0.32 -7.55 -28.34
C GLN A 106 0.62 -7.04 -27.23
N TRP A 107 0.07 -6.51 -26.13
CA TRP A 107 0.88 -6.09 -24.99
C TRP A 107 1.58 -7.30 -24.36
N ASP A 108 2.89 -7.21 -24.16
CA ASP A 108 3.69 -8.28 -23.55
C ASP A 108 3.84 -8.01 -22.04
N GLU A 109 3.31 -8.93 -21.24
CA GLU A 109 3.30 -8.85 -19.78
C GLU A 109 4.68 -9.03 -19.12
N LYS A 110 5.63 -9.64 -19.84
CA LYS A 110 7.01 -9.85 -19.37
C LYS A 110 7.96 -8.78 -19.91
N ALA A 111 7.57 -8.05 -20.95
CA ALA A 111 8.38 -6.97 -21.49
C ALA A 111 8.45 -5.80 -20.49
N ILE A 112 9.68 -5.44 -20.13
CA ILE A 112 9.97 -4.22 -19.41
C ILE A 112 10.60 -3.24 -20.40
N THR A 113 9.82 -2.23 -20.75
CA THR A 113 10.14 -1.22 -21.75
C THR A 113 10.32 0.15 -21.08
N PRO A 114 10.87 1.16 -21.79
CA PRO A 114 10.91 2.53 -21.29
C PRO A 114 9.53 3.09 -20.90
N ASN A 115 8.45 2.52 -21.45
CA ASN A 115 7.08 2.97 -21.18
C ASN A 115 6.42 2.28 -19.97
N THR A 116 6.98 1.18 -19.46
CA THR A 116 6.41 0.41 -18.34
C THR A 116 6.06 1.29 -17.11
N PRO A 117 6.85 2.30 -16.71
CA PRO A 117 6.42 3.26 -15.69
C PRO A 117 5.10 4.00 -15.96
N ASN A 118 4.85 4.36 -17.22
CA ASN A 118 3.61 5.02 -17.62
C ASN A 118 2.45 4.03 -17.58
N ASP A 119 2.66 2.78 -18.01
CA ASP A 119 1.64 1.72 -17.97
C ASP A 119 1.17 1.47 -16.53
N ILE A 120 2.10 1.43 -15.57
CA ILE A 120 1.82 1.35 -14.13
C ILE A 120 1.03 2.57 -13.68
N ARG A 121 1.48 3.78 -14.03
CA ARG A 121 0.79 5.03 -13.65
C ARG A 121 -0.64 5.06 -14.16
N VAL A 122 -0.86 4.71 -15.43
CA VAL A 122 -2.18 4.70 -16.07
C VAL A 122 -3.09 3.70 -15.39
N TYR A 123 -2.60 2.52 -15.04
CA TYR A 123 -3.40 1.55 -14.29
C TYR A 123 -3.78 2.03 -12.88
N ILE A 124 -2.83 2.62 -12.13
CA ILE A 124 -3.15 3.20 -10.81
C ILE A 124 -4.15 4.36 -10.98
N GLN A 125 -4.05 5.15 -12.05
CA GLN A 125 -5.00 6.21 -12.36
C GLN A 125 -6.39 5.68 -12.68
N GLU A 126 -6.49 4.60 -13.46
CA GLU A 126 -7.76 3.93 -13.74
C GLU A 126 -8.46 3.49 -12.45
N LYS A 127 -7.70 2.86 -11.54
CA LYS A 127 -8.24 2.36 -10.27
C LYS A 127 -8.52 3.47 -9.27
N CYS A 128 -7.60 4.39 -9.07
CA CYS A 128 -7.62 5.31 -7.92
C CYS A 128 -7.91 6.77 -8.29
N GLY A 129 -8.07 7.08 -9.57
CA GLY A 129 -8.40 8.42 -10.05
C GLY A 129 -9.80 8.88 -9.60
N SER A 130 -10.11 10.16 -9.81
CA SER A 130 -11.42 10.71 -9.42
C SER A 130 -12.59 10.08 -10.19
N LYS A 131 -13.64 9.65 -9.48
CA LYS A 131 -14.87 9.12 -10.10
C LYS A 131 -15.52 10.11 -11.09
N SER A 132 -15.36 11.41 -10.84
CA SER A 132 -15.86 12.46 -11.75
C SER A 132 -15.24 12.41 -13.15
N ASN A 133 -14.06 11.80 -13.30
CA ASN A 133 -13.37 11.61 -14.57
C ASN A 133 -13.62 10.21 -15.17
N GLY A 134 -14.56 9.43 -14.61
CA GLY A 134 -14.87 8.07 -15.09
C GLY A 134 -13.99 6.95 -14.51
N TYR A 135 -13.11 7.25 -13.56
CA TYR A 135 -12.26 6.25 -12.90
C TYR A 135 -12.99 5.52 -11.77
N GLN A 136 -12.43 4.41 -11.29
CA GLN A 136 -13.07 3.58 -10.25
C GLN A 136 -13.11 4.27 -8.88
N GLY A 137 -12.17 5.18 -8.59
CA GLY A 137 -12.19 5.95 -7.35
C GLY A 137 -11.77 5.18 -6.09
N CYS A 138 -10.98 4.13 -6.23
CA CYS A 138 -10.42 3.38 -5.10
C CYS A 138 -9.61 4.29 -4.16
N ARG A 139 -9.46 3.84 -2.91
CA ARG A 139 -8.71 4.55 -1.87
C ARG A 139 -7.21 4.55 -2.15
N TYR A 140 -6.47 5.45 -1.50
CA TYR A 140 -5.01 5.50 -1.63
C TYR A 140 -4.30 4.22 -1.15
N ALA A 141 -4.86 3.53 -0.15
CA ALA A 141 -4.36 2.22 0.28
C ALA A 141 -4.33 1.20 -0.87
N THR A 142 -5.32 1.23 -1.76
CA THR A 142 -5.35 0.39 -2.97
C THR A 142 -4.19 0.74 -3.91
N ALA A 143 -3.88 2.02 -4.11
CA ALA A 143 -2.72 2.44 -4.92
C ALA A 143 -1.39 1.95 -4.33
N ILE A 144 -1.24 1.96 -3.00
CA ILE A 144 -0.06 1.43 -2.30
C ILE A 144 0.04 -0.07 -2.55
N SER A 145 -1.06 -0.80 -2.36
CA SER A 145 -1.13 -2.25 -2.61
C SER A 145 -0.81 -2.60 -4.07
N ILE A 146 -1.34 -1.84 -5.03
CA ILE A 146 -1.01 -1.99 -6.46
C ILE A 146 0.48 -1.82 -6.70
N ARG A 147 1.08 -0.75 -6.16
CA ARG A 147 2.52 -0.51 -6.33
C ARG A 147 3.35 -1.63 -5.70
N ALA A 148 2.97 -2.14 -4.53
CA ALA A 148 3.67 -3.24 -3.86
C ALA A 148 3.60 -4.53 -4.67
N ALA A 149 2.40 -4.94 -5.09
CA ALA A 149 2.18 -6.13 -5.91
C ALA A 149 2.94 -6.08 -7.24
N LEU A 150 2.92 -4.93 -7.94
CA LEU A 150 3.68 -4.78 -9.19
C LEU A 150 5.19 -4.74 -8.95
N THR A 151 5.64 -4.27 -7.78
CA THR A 151 7.06 -4.33 -7.41
C THR A 151 7.47 -5.79 -7.23
N TYR A 152 6.64 -6.59 -6.55
CA TYR A 152 6.84 -8.02 -6.39
C TYR A 152 6.87 -8.74 -7.74
N TRP A 153 5.91 -8.46 -8.61
CA TRP A 153 5.84 -9.01 -9.97
C TRP A 153 7.09 -8.71 -10.80
N TYR A 154 7.47 -7.44 -10.92
CA TYR A 154 8.59 -7.05 -11.79
C TYR A 154 9.96 -7.49 -11.25
N LYS A 155 10.11 -7.66 -9.94
CA LYS A 155 11.28 -8.33 -9.36
C LYS A 155 11.45 -9.75 -9.89
N HIS A 156 10.35 -10.48 -10.01
CA HIS A 156 10.41 -11.85 -10.53
C HIS A 156 10.67 -11.91 -12.04
N VAL A 157 10.02 -11.03 -12.81
CA VAL A 157 10.25 -10.93 -14.26
C VAL A 157 11.73 -10.63 -14.57
N ARG A 158 12.45 -9.94 -13.68
CA ARG A 158 13.90 -9.69 -13.77
C ARG A 158 14.67 -10.14 -12.54
N LYS A 159 15.01 -11.43 -12.50
CA LYS A 159 15.77 -12.09 -11.42
C LYS A 159 17.12 -11.45 -11.04
N ILE A 160 17.67 -10.54 -11.84
CA ILE A 160 19.06 -10.05 -11.72
C ILE A 160 19.12 -8.55 -11.35
N GLU A 161 18.00 -7.84 -11.27
CA GLU A 161 18.06 -6.37 -11.11
C GLU A 161 18.18 -5.87 -9.67
N ASP A 162 19.10 -4.93 -9.51
CA ASP A 162 19.24 -4.09 -8.33
C ASP A 162 17.93 -3.32 -8.06
N THR A 163 17.51 -3.30 -6.79
CA THR A 163 16.43 -2.48 -6.24
C THR A 163 16.60 -0.96 -6.42
N SER A 164 17.65 -0.55 -7.12
CA SER A 164 17.95 0.78 -7.63
C SER A 164 16.78 1.51 -8.33
N GLU A 165 16.94 2.83 -8.42
CA GLU A 165 16.02 3.72 -9.13
C GLU A 165 15.94 3.35 -10.63
N TRP A 166 14.72 3.41 -11.18
CA TRP A 166 14.47 3.19 -12.59
C TRP A 166 15.23 4.18 -13.46
N ARG A 167 16.00 3.67 -14.41
CA ARG A 167 16.71 4.46 -15.42
C ARG A 167 16.69 3.75 -16.76
N VAL A 168 16.69 4.53 -17.83
CA VAL A 168 16.78 4.03 -19.21
C VAL A 168 18.04 4.59 -19.81
N ASP A 169 18.94 3.71 -20.22
CA ASP A 169 20.11 4.10 -21.00
C ASP A 169 19.65 4.56 -22.38
N GLN A 170 19.94 5.82 -22.70
CA GLN A 170 19.51 6.47 -23.94
C GLN A 170 20.23 5.89 -25.16
N ALA A 171 21.44 5.35 -24.99
CA ALA A 171 22.23 4.83 -26.10
C ALA A 171 21.77 3.44 -26.53
N THR A 172 21.46 2.56 -25.57
CA THR A 172 21.10 1.16 -25.81
C THR A 172 19.59 0.90 -25.75
N GLY A 173 18.82 1.81 -25.14
CA GLY A 173 17.42 1.58 -24.79
C GLY A 173 17.26 0.60 -23.61
N GLN A 174 18.36 0.15 -23.00
CA GLN A 174 18.31 -0.80 -21.90
C GLN A 174 17.73 -0.14 -20.66
N CYS A 175 16.73 -0.79 -20.08
CA CYS A 175 16.11 -0.36 -18.84
C CYS A 175 16.83 -1.01 -17.66
N PHE A 176 17.03 -0.25 -16.58
CA PHE A 176 17.62 -0.71 -15.32
C PHE A 176 16.73 -0.34 -14.14
N GLY A 177 16.70 -1.21 -13.13
CA GLY A 177 15.99 -0.98 -11.87
C GLY A 177 14.49 -1.24 -11.98
N LEU A 178 13.75 -0.96 -10.90
CA LEU A 178 12.34 -1.32 -10.81
C LEU A 178 11.43 -0.23 -11.38
N PRO A 179 10.53 -0.52 -12.35
CA PRO A 179 9.68 0.51 -12.95
C PRO A 179 8.72 1.17 -11.94
N THR A 180 8.34 0.45 -10.87
CA THR A 180 7.55 0.98 -9.74
C THR A 180 8.31 1.97 -8.85
N ARG A 181 9.64 2.01 -8.95
CA ARG A 181 10.52 2.97 -8.27
C ARG A 181 10.83 4.20 -9.14
N SER A 182 10.33 4.24 -10.37
CA SER A 182 10.50 5.41 -11.25
C SER A 182 9.95 6.70 -10.65
N LEU A 183 10.60 7.80 -11.02
CA LEU A 183 10.19 9.15 -10.63
C LEU A 183 8.74 9.46 -11.09
N ILE A 184 8.31 8.91 -12.23
CA ILE A 184 6.95 9.09 -12.77
C ILE A 184 5.92 8.48 -11.82
N VAL A 185 6.11 7.22 -11.42
CA VAL A 185 5.20 6.54 -10.49
C VAL A 185 5.26 7.20 -9.11
N ALA A 186 6.45 7.55 -8.62
CA ALA A 186 6.62 8.20 -7.33
C ALA A 186 5.91 9.57 -7.25
N LYS A 187 6.12 10.44 -8.26
CA LYS A 187 5.44 11.74 -8.36
C LYS A 187 3.92 11.58 -8.41
N TYR A 188 3.44 10.60 -9.18
CA TYR A 188 2.01 10.32 -9.27
C TYR A 188 1.43 9.89 -7.91
N MET A 189 2.09 8.96 -7.21
CA MET A 189 1.67 8.51 -5.87
C MET A 189 1.58 9.67 -4.87
N ILE A 190 2.58 10.56 -4.83
CA ILE A 190 2.58 11.74 -3.96
C ILE A 190 1.42 12.70 -4.32
N GLY A 191 1.17 12.90 -5.61
CA GLY A 191 0.05 13.74 -6.07
C GLY A 191 -1.31 13.14 -5.71
N LEU A 192 -1.44 11.82 -5.88
CA LEU A 192 -2.63 11.07 -5.52
C LEU A 192 -2.89 11.14 -4.01
N GLU A 193 -1.86 10.95 -3.18
CA GLU A 193 -1.92 11.08 -1.73
C GLU A 193 -2.44 12.45 -1.30
N LYS A 194 -1.84 13.53 -1.81
CA LYS A 194 -2.28 14.90 -1.51
C LYS A 194 -3.74 15.14 -1.92
N THR A 195 -4.14 14.62 -3.07
CA THR A 195 -5.51 14.76 -3.58
C THR A 195 -6.51 14.02 -2.71
N LYS A 196 -6.21 12.77 -2.35
CA LYS A 196 -7.03 11.91 -1.51
C LYS A 196 -7.12 12.42 -0.07
N ALA A 197 -6.02 12.96 0.43
CA ALA A 197 -5.98 13.60 1.73
C ALA A 197 -6.82 14.90 1.77
N LYS A 198 -6.77 15.72 0.71
CA LYS A 198 -7.64 16.90 0.56
C LYS A 198 -9.13 16.50 0.48
N ALA A 199 -9.43 15.33 -0.07
CA ALA A 199 -10.79 14.77 -0.09
C ALA A 199 -11.21 14.16 1.26
N GLY A 200 -10.33 14.13 2.26
CA GLY A 200 -10.60 13.53 3.58
C GLY A 200 -10.53 12.00 3.59
N GLU A 201 -10.04 11.36 2.53
CA GLU A 201 -9.93 9.89 2.44
C GLU A 201 -8.69 9.34 3.16
N ILE A 202 -7.70 10.20 3.42
CA ILE A 202 -6.47 9.85 4.14
C ILE A 202 -6.40 10.72 5.39
N GLN A 203 -6.22 10.09 6.54
CA GLN A 203 -5.88 10.82 7.76
C GLN A 203 -4.49 11.44 7.61
N GLN A 204 -4.43 12.77 7.46
CA GLN A 204 -3.17 13.52 7.35
C GLN A 204 -2.36 13.56 8.65
N SER A 205 -2.88 13.01 9.74
CA SER A 205 -2.17 12.99 11.01
C SER A 205 -2.62 11.81 11.87
N VAL A 206 -1.67 10.95 12.23
CA VAL A 206 -1.46 10.73 13.66
C VAL A 206 -0.86 12.05 14.13
N LYS A 207 -1.65 12.96 14.70
CA LYS A 207 -1.05 14.10 15.41
C LYS A 207 -0.07 13.45 16.38
N ALA A 208 1.21 13.80 16.30
CA ALA A 208 2.19 13.32 17.27
C ALA A 208 1.56 13.55 18.65
N MET A 209 1.38 12.46 19.41
CA MET A 209 0.75 12.56 20.72
C MET A 209 1.51 13.61 21.50
N THR A 210 0.82 14.68 21.89
CA THR A 210 1.48 15.70 22.68
C THR A 210 1.77 15.12 24.06
N VAL A 211 2.69 15.74 24.78
CA VAL A 211 3.05 15.33 26.14
C VAL A 211 1.80 15.35 27.04
N GLU A 212 0.88 16.28 26.82
CA GLU A 212 -0.40 16.37 27.54
C GLU A 212 -1.34 15.20 27.23
N MET A 213 -1.39 14.74 25.97
CA MET A 213 -2.15 13.54 25.59
C MET A 213 -1.53 12.29 26.21
N MET A 214 -0.20 12.20 26.25
CA MET A 214 0.53 11.12 26.95
C MET A 214 0.24 11.10 28.45
N HIS A 215 0.29 12.26 29.13
CA HIS A 215 -0.05 12.35 30.54
C HIS A 215 -1.52 12.01 30.80
N SER A 216 -2.44 12.47 29.95
CA SER A 216 -3.85 12.13 30.06
C SER A 216 -4.08 10.62 29.92
N LEU A 217 -3.43 9.99 28.94
CA LEU A 217 -3.47 8.54 28.74
C LEU A 217 -2.89 7.80 29.96
N TYR A 218 -1.75 8.24 30.49
CA TYR A 218 -1.15 7.67 31.70
C TYR A 218 -2.11 7.74 32.90
N MET A 219 -2.76 8.88 33.11
CA MET A 219 -3.70 9.05 34.23
C MET A 219 -4.93 8.15 34.10
N VAL A 220 -5.42 7.95 32.87
CA VAL A 220 -6.55 7.05 32.60
C VAL A 220 -6.15 5.58 32.77
N CYS A 221 -5.00 5.17 32.23
CA CYS A 221 -4.60 3.76 32.21
C CYS A 221 -3.93 3.29 33.52
N ILE A 222 -3.17 4.15 34.19
CA ILE A 222 -2.32 3.78 35.33
C ILE A 222 -2.73 4.54 36.59
N GLY A 223 -3.04 5.83 36.47
CA GLY A 223 -3.34 6.69 37.61
C GLY A 223 -4.69 6.42 38.31
N ASN A 224 -5.69 5.88 37.59
CA ASN A 224 -7.04 5.64 38.13
C ASN A 224 -7.66 4.32 37.62
N PRO A 225 -7.20 3.14 38.10
CA PRO A 225 -7.73 1.84 37.65
C PRO A 225 -9.22 1.62 37.96
N LYS A 226 -9.83 2.43 38.83
CA LYS A 226 -11.24 2.28 39.23
C LYS A 226 -12.25 2.83 38.22
N LEU A 227 -11.82 3.64 37.25
CA LEU A 227 -12.71 4.17 36.20
C LEU A 227 -12.83 3.25 34.98
N SER A 228 -11.87 2.32 34.77
CA SER A 228 -11.91 1.38 33.65
C SER A 228 -12.79 0.14 33.90
N ALA A 229 -13.22 -0.10 35.14
CA ALA A 229 -14.01 -1.27 35.52
C ALA A 229 -15.54 -1.02 35.53
N ALA A 230 -15.98 0.18 35.13
CA ALA A 230 -17.39 0.59 35.18
C ALA A 230 -18.00 0.90 33.80
N GLN A 231 -17.36 0.46 32.70
CA GLN A 231 -17.90 0.51 31.34
C GLN A 231 -18.13 -0.90 30.80
#